data_AF-A0A6L2ZRS0-F1
#
_entry.id   AF-A0A6L2ZRS0-F1
#
_cell.length_a   1.000
_cell.length_b   1.000
_cell.length_c   1.000
_cell.angle_alpha   90.00
_cell.angle_beta   90.00
_cell.angle_gamma   90.00
#
_symmetry.space_group_name_H-M   'P 1'
#
loop_
_entity.id
_entity.type
_entity.pdbx_description
1 polymer ?
#
loop_
_entity_poly.entity_id
_entity_poly.type
_entity_poly.pdbx_seq_one_letter_code
_entity_poly.pdbx_strand_id
1 'polypeptide(L)'
;MIYLYIIYFLEIVMLAIRLPQEIENRLKKLADVTGRSKTFYAREAILEHLDDLEDIYLAEHELEEVRAGRSVPVSLEEVMKQYDVEN
;
A
#
# COMPACT_ATOMS: atom_id res chain seq x y z
N MET A 1 -9.34 28.98 -7.33
CA MET A 1 -8.05 28.31 -7.60
C MET A 1 -7.03 28.49 -6.47
N ILE A 2 -6.83 29.71 -5.94
CA ILE A 2 -5.91 29.94 -4.79
C ILE A 2 -6.33 29.18 -3.52
N TYR A 3 -7.62 29.15 -3.19
CA TYR A 3 -8.14 28.42 -2.02
C TYR A 3 -7.88 26.91 -2.06
N LEU A 4 -7.93 26.30 -3.24
CA LEU A 4 -7.68 24.87 -3.41
C LEU A 4 -6.21 24.54 -3.12
N TYR A 5 -5.28 25.38 -3.59
CA TYR A 5 -3.85 25.21 -3.35
C TYR A 5 -3.47 25.40 -1.87
N ILE A 6 -4.12 26.34 -1.18
CA ILE A 6 -3.91 26.58 0.25
C ILE A 6 -4.41 25.39 1.08
N ILE A 7 -5.59 24.84 0.77
CA ILE A 7 -6.12 23.65 1.46
C ILE A 7 -5.22 22.43 1.25
N TYR A 8 -4.81 22.16 0.00
CA TYR A 8 -3.89 21.07 -0.32
C TYR A 8 -2.53 21.22 0.38
N PHE A 9 -2.03 22.44 0.52
CA PHE A 9 -0.78 22.70 1.24
C PHE A 9 -0.91 22.52 2.76
N LEU A 10 -2.09 22.80 3.33
CA LEU A 10 -2.40 22.63 4.75
C LEU A 10 -2.65 21.16 5.16
N GLU A 11 -2.99 20.27 4.22
CA GLU A 11 -3.19 18.83 4.49
C GLU A 11 -1.89 18.00 4.53
N ILE A 12 -0.71 18.61 4.34
CA ILE A 12 0.55 17.89 4.50
C ILE A 12 0.76 17.57 5.99
N VAL A 13 0.39 16.36 6.40
CA VAL A 13 0.60 15.86 7.75
C VAL A 13 2.03 15.36 7.90
N MET A 14 2.78 15.93 8.86
CA MET A 14 4.09 15.43 9.23
C MET A 14 3.96 14.26 10.20
N LEU A 15 4.50 13.09 9.83
CA LEU A 15 4.54 11.91 10.66
C LEU A 15 5.94 11.76 11.30
N ALA A 16 6.01 11.87 12.63
CA ALA A 16 7.24 11.63 13.39
C ALA A 16 7.26 10.21 13.95
N ILE A 17 8.13 9.35 13.42
CA ILE A 17 8.32 7.97 13.86
C ILE A 17 9.68 7.77 14.51
N ARG A 18 9.73 6.97 15.58
CA ARG A 18 10.99 6.53 16.18
C ARG A 18 11.44 5.27 15.46
N LEU A 19 12.66 5.30 14.92
CA LEU A 19 13.26 4.18 14.21
C LEU A 19 14.53 3.73 14.93
N PRO A 20 14.84 2.42 14.93
CA PRO A 20 16.16 1.94 15.32
C PRO A 20 17.26 2.61 14.50
N GLN A 21 18.43 2.85 15.11
CA GLN A 21 19.57 3.53 14.48
C GLN A 21 20.00 2.86 13.17
N GLU A 22 19.92 1.52 13.09
CA GLU A 22 20.26 0.76 11.89
C GLU A 22 19.36 1.14 10.70
N ILE A 23 18.07 1.31 10.92
CA ILE A 23 17.12 1.69 9.87
C ILE A 23 17.37 3.13 9.41
N GLU A 24 17.63 4.04 10.34
CA GLU A 24 17.99 5.43 10.03
C GLU A 24 19.25 5.50 9.16
N ASN A 25 20.27 4.70 9.47
CA ASN A 25 21.50 4.58 8.67
C ASN A 25 21.23 4.03 7.27
N ARG A 26 20.36 3.02 7.13
CA ARG A 26 19.97 2.46 5.82
C ARG A 26 19.24 3.50 4.97
N LEU A 27 18.28 4.21 5.54
CA LEU A 27 17.54 5.29 4.87
C LEU A 27 18.49 6.43 4.46
N LYS A 28 19.43 6.80 5.32
CA LYS A 28 20.46 7.79 5.01
C LYS A 28 21.33 7.34 3.83
N LYS A 29 21.81 6.11 3.83
CA LYS A 29 22.63 5.58 2.73
C LYS A 29 21.87 5.58 1.40
N LEU A 30 20.60 5.17 1.40
CA LEU A 30 19.77 5.21 0.20
C LEU A 30 19.60 6.64 -0.30
N ALA A 31 19.26 7.58 0.59
CA ALA A 31 19.15 9.00 0.26
C ALA A 31 20.45 9.57 -0.36
N ASP A 32 21.60 9.26 0.24
CA ASP A 32 22.92 9.74 -0.21
C ASP A 32 23.27 9.19 -1.62
N VAL A 33 22.90 7.93 -1.92
CA VAL A 33 23.21 7.28 -3.20
C VAL A 33 22.30 7.75 -4.33
N THR A 34 21.03 8.04 -4.04
CA THR A 34 20.02 8.30 -5.08
C THR A 34 19.65 9.79 -5.22
N GLY A 35 20.09 10.62 -4.28
CA GLY A 35 19.76 12.05 -4.24
C GLY A 35 18.31 12.35 -3.81
N ARG A 36 17.59 11.36 -3.25
CA ARG A 36 16.23 11.55 -2.69
C ARG A 36 16.29 11.74 -1.17
N SER A 37 15.23 12.28 -0.57
CA SER A 37 15.18 12.49 0.88
C SER A 37 14.93 11.19 1.65
N LYS A 38 15.33 11.13 2.92
CA LYS A 38 14.98 9.99 3.80
C LYS A 38 13.47 9.81 3.93
N THR A 39 12.72 10.92 4.00
CA THR A 39 11.25 10.93 4.08
C THR A 39 10.61 10.29 2.85
N PHE A 40 11.20 10.46 1.66
CA PHE A 40 10.72 9.78 0.45
C PHE A 40 10.75 8.26 0.68
N TYR A 41 11.91 7.70 1.04
CA TYR A 41 12.05 6.25 1.25
C TYR A 41 11.23 5.71 2.41
N ALA A 42 11.12 6.47 3.51
CA ALA A 42 10.26 6.08 4.62
C ALA A 42 8.79 6.01 4.19
N ARG A 43 8.33 6.97 3.37
CA ARG A 43 6.97 6.95 2.82
C ARG A 43 6.76 5.79 1.86
N GLU A 44 7.66 5.57 0.90
CA GLU A 44 7.51 4.46 -0.05
C GLU A 44 7.43 3.11 0.67
N ALA A 45 8.28 2.89 1.68
CA ALA A 45 8.25 1.66 2.47
C ALA A 45 6.94 1.48 3.27
N ILE A 46 6.30 2.58 3.70
CA ILE A 46 4.98 2.52 4.36
C ILE A 46 3.90 2.18 3.35
N LEU A 47 3.91 2.82 2.16
CA LEU A 47 2.90 2.58 1.13
C LEU A 47 2.97 1.13 0.62
N GLU A 48 4.16 0.65 0.28
CA GLU A 48 4.36 -0.73 -0.18
C GLU A 48 3.87 -1.74 0.86
N HIS A 49 4.13 -1.49 2.16
CA HIS A 49 3.64 -2.38 3.21
C HIS A 49 2.12 -2.27 3.44
N LEU A 50 1.52 -1.09 3.23
CA LEU A 50 0.07 -0.94 3.31
C LEU A 50 -0.63 -1.71 2.20
N ASP A 51 -0.12 -1.65 0.97
CA ASP A 51 -0.66 -2.41 -0.16
C ASP A 51 -0.67 -3.92 0.16
N ASP A 52 0.45 -4.44 0.68
CA ASP A 52 0.55 -5.85 1.11
C ASP A 52 -0.47 -6.21 2.20
N LEU A 53 -0.65 -5.33 3.19
CA LEU A 53 -1.61 -5.55 4.28
C LEU A 53 -3.05 -5.51 3.78
N GLU A 54 -3.39 -4.56 2.92
CA GLU A 54 -4.73 -4.44 2.32
C GLU A 54 -5.08 -5.70 1.52
N ASP A 55 -4.16 -6.21 0.71
CA ASP A 55 -4.34 -7.45 -0.05
C ASP A 55 -4.62 -8.65 0.87
N ILE A 56 -3.84 -8.80 1.96
CA ILE A 56 -4.05 -9.87 2.94
C ILE A 56 -5.41 -9.73 3.62
N TYR A 57 -5.75 -8.52 4.10
CA TYR A 57 -7.01 -8.28 4.79
C TYR A 57 -8.23 -8.54 3.89
N LEU A 58 -8.17 -8.14 2.63
CA LEU A 58 -9.23 -8.41 1.66
C LEU A 58 -9.40 -9.91 1.42
N ALA A 59 -8.29 -10.64 1.27
CA ALA A 59 -8.32 -12.10 1.08
C ALA A 59 -8.86 -12.84 2.31
N GLU A 60 -8.44 -12.44 3.51
CA GLU A 60 -8.93 -13.03 4.76
C GLU A 60 -10.41 -12.76 4.97
N HIS A 61 -10.86 -11.51 4.75
CA HIS A 61 -12.27 -11.14 4.85
C HIS A 61 -13.13 -11.96 3.89
N GLU A 62 -12.72 -12.09 2.62
CA GLU A 62 -13.45 -12.88 1.64
C GLU A 62 -13.52 -14.37 2.03
N LEU A 63 -12.42 -14.91 2.57
CA LEU A 63 -12.41 -16.29 3.07
C LEU A 63 -13.38 -16.49 4.24
N GLU A 64 -13.50 -15.50 5.14
CA GLU A 64 -14.48 -15.52 6.22
C GLU A 64 -15.92 -15.48 5.70
N GLU A 65 -16.21 -14.66 4.68
CA GLU A 65 -17.53 -14.60 4.05
C GLU A 65 -17.90 -15.93 3.36
N VAL A 66 -16.93 -16.57 2.68
CA VAL A 66 -17.12 -17.91 2.10
C VAL A 66 -17.39 -18.95 3.19
N ARG A 67 -16.60 -18.94 4.28
CA ARG A 67 -16.80 -19.86 5.42
C ARG A 67 -18.15 -19.64 6.11
N ALA A 68 -18.62 -18.40 6.16
CA ALA A 68 -19.92 -18.06 6.72
C ALA A 68 -21.08 -18.32 5.75
N GLY A 69 -20.81 -18.79 4.53
CA GLY A 69 -21.80 -19.08 3.49
C GLY A 69 -22.45 -17.83 2.89
N ARG A 70 -21.85 -16.66 3.07
CA ARG A 70 -22.31 -15.37 2.53
C ARG A 70 -21.69 -15.05 1.17
N SER A 71 -20.56 -15.65 0.84
CA SER A 71 -19.92 -15.60 -0.47
C SER A 71 -19.75 -17.00 -1.07
N VAL A 72 -19.78 -17.10 -2.40
CA VAL A 72 -19.64 -18.36 -3.14
C VAL A 72 -18.38 -18.26 -4.00
N PRO A 73 -17.39 -19.16 -3.84
CA PRO A 73 -16.21 -19.16 -4.68
C PRO A 73 -16.59 -19.55 -6.12
N VAL A 74 -16.03 -18.83 -7.08
CA VAL A 74 -16.17 -19.12 -8.52
C VAL A 74 -14.93 -19.87 -8.99
N SER A 75 -15.10 -20.82 -9.91
CA SER A 75 -13.96 -21.56 -10.45
C SER A 75 -13.09 -20.67 -11.33
N LEU A 76 -11.79 -20.96 -11.39
CA LEU A 76 -10.86 -20.20 -12.25
C LEU A 76 -11.27 -20.30 -13.73
N GLU A 77 -11.76 -21.46 -14.18
CA GLU A 77 -12.27 -21.67 -15.54
C GLU A 77 -13.43 -20.71 -15.89
N GLU A 78 -14.41 -20.58 -14.99
CA GLU A 78 -15.53 -19.67 -15.18
C GLU A 78 -15.09 -18.19 -15.22
N VAL A 79 -14.14 -17.81 -14.36
CA VAL A 79 -13.58 -16.45 -14.35
C VAL A 79 -12.81 -16.17 -15.64
N MET A 80 -11.97 -17.11 -16.09
CA MET A 80 -11.19 -16.95 -17.33
C MET A 80 -12.10 -16.78 -18.55
N LYS A 81 -13.17 -17.59 -18.62
CA LYS A 81 -14.21 -17.48 -19.64
C LYS A 81 -14.96 -16.14 -19.59
N GLN A 82 -15.23 -15.63 -18.40
CA GLN A 82 -15.94 -14.35 -18.22
C GLN A 82 -15.11 -13.16 -18.72
N TYR A 83 -13.79 -13.19 -18.53
CA TYR A 83 -12.89 -12.11 -18.92
C TYR A 83 -12.19 -12.33 -20.28
N ASP A 84 -12.55 -13.39 -21.01
CA ASP A 84 -12.00 -13.75 -22.32
C ASP A 84 -10.45 -13.83 -22.32
N VAL A 85 -9.90 -14.37 -21.23
CA VAL A 85 -8.44 -14.56 -21.03
C VAL A 85 -7.99 -16.00 -21.29
N GLU A 86 -8.83 -16.80 -21.96
CA GLU A 86 -8.48 -18.13 -22.46
C GLU A 86 -7.63 -18.00 -23.74
N ASN A 87 -6.30 -18.00 -23.58
CA ASN A 87 -5.35 -18.21 -24.68
C ASN A 87 -4.74 -19.61 -24.59
#